data_AF-A0A973IC74-F1
#
_entry.id   AF-A0A973IC74-F1
#
_cell.length_a   1.000
_cell.length_b   1.000
_cell.length_c   1.000
_cell.angle_alpha   90.00
_cell.angle_beta   90.00
_cell.angle_gamma   90.00
#
_symmetry.space_group_name_H-M   'P 1'
#
loop_
_entity.id
_entity.type
_entity.pdbx_description
1 polymer ?
#
loop_
_entity_poly.entity_id
_entity_poly.type
_entity_poly.pdbx_seq_one_letter_code
_entity_poly.pdbx_strand_id
1 'polypeptide(L)'
;MQRLEYTTPTNAKTSKQIWASLTVIAAIFFGQPSHADETVFWVDSQTGVAMAGFDPTSYFLSGIGFRGSREYEYYWKGAVWRFQNEGNLLVFRGSPLTYAPQFGGHGATKMAANLKVSPNPKYSDVYENRLYLFHSKQLLDDWNNSKRKFVKSAQVNWLNLNYFGIEKNFVEDQLNFAEIAAKNAEALLQADAILMAENQAQLALQKDLKTEMTIDEMAIAEAEAEQARLGINGSLNSASRMGAAGKYFKDQR
;
A
#
# COMPACT_ATOMS: atom_id res chain seq x y z
N MET A 1 -16.65 36.84 70.86
CA MET A 1 -16.76 35.63 71.70
C MET A 1 -16.67 34.43 70.75
N GLN A 2 -15.59 33.65 70.74
CA GLN A 2 -15.48 32.29 71.35
C GLN A 2 -16.72 31.43 71.05
N ARG A 3 -16.67 30.17 70.58
CA ARG A 3 -15.63 29.15 70.36
C ARG A 3 -16.36 27.98 69.65
N LEU A 4 -15.65 27.24 68.79
CA LEU A 4 -15.74 25.81 68.35
C LEU A 4 -17.11 25.08 68.46
N GLU A 5 -17.54 24.26 67.50
CA GLU A 5 -17.10 22.85 67.40
C GLU A 5 -17.62 22.18 66.10
N TYR A 6 -16.80 21.26 65.60
CA TYR A 6 -17.05 20.33 64.49
C TYR A 6 -17.86 19.11 64.96
N THR A 7 -18.87 18.69 64.19
CA THR A 7 -19.21 17.26 64.00
C THR A 7 -19.86 17.02 62.63
N THR A 8 -19.19 16.30 61.74
CA THR A 8 -19.82 15.46 60.69
C THR A 8 -19.92 14.02 61.28
N PRO A 9 -20.51 12.99 60.62
CA PRO A 9 -21.11 12.88 59.29
C PRO A 9 -22.45 12.07 59.28
N THR A 10 -23.20 12.08 58.17
CA THR A 10 -24.05 10.92 57.83
C THR A 10 -24.15 10.76 56.33
N ASN A 11 -23.53 9.67 55.87
CA ASN A 11 -23.44 9.23 54.50
C ASN A 11 -24.62 8.29 54.22
N ALA A 12 -25.54 8.70 53.36
CA ALA A 12 -26.54 7.82 52.77
C ALA A 12 -26.52 7.99 51.24
N LYS A 13 -25.86 7.02 50.59
CA LYS A 13 -26.13 6.47 49.24
C LYS A 13 -27.55 6.86 48.76
N THR A 14 -27.82 7.37 47.57
CA THR A 14 -27.45 6.86 46.23
C THR A 14 -28.19 7.72 45.19
N SER A 15 -27.51 8.32 44.22
CA SER A 15 -27.92 8.30 42.80
C SER A 15 -26.87 9.00 41.94
N LYS A 16 -26.48 8.29 40.88
CA LYS A 16 -25.43 8.64 39.92
C LYS A 16 -25.88 9.79 39.02
N GLN A 17 -24.97 10.71 38.71
CA GLN A 17 -24.67 11.31 37.38
C GLN A 17 -23.75 12.54 37.58
N ILE A 18 -22.43 12.33 37.62
CA ILE A 18 -21.48 12.58 36.51
C ILE A 18 -21.54 14.01 35.99
N TRP A 19 -20.76 14.93 36.57
CA TRP A 19 -20.15 16.07 35.86
C TRP A 19 -18.76 16.30 36.48
N ALA A 20 -17.83 15.40 36.17
CA ALA A 20 -16.42 15.58 36.51
C ALA A 20 -15.72 16.26 35.33
N SER A 21 -15.25 17.48 35.59
CA SER A 21 -13.95 17.99 35.13
C SER A 21 -13.80 18.31 33.65
N LEU A 22 -14.05 19.58 33.31
CA LEU A 22 -13.45 20.25 32.15
C LEU A 22 -11.97 20.53 32.45
N THR A 23 -11.14 19.49 32.34
CA THR A 23 -9.69 19.65 32.39
C THR A 23 -9.21 20.08 31.00
N VAL A 24 -8.68 21.29 30.93
CA VAL A 24 -7.97 21.86 29.78
C VAL A 24 -6.84 20.91 29.36
N ILE A 25 -6.98 20.23 28.21
CA ILE A 25 -5.86 19.52 27.58
C ILE A 25 -5.07 20.54 26.77
N ALA A 26 -4.16 21.24 27.45
CA ALA A 26 -3.00 21.84 26.82
C ALA A 26 -1.94 20.73 26.66
N ALA A 27 -2.06 19.93 25.61
CA ALA A 27 -1.01 19.01 25.18
C ALA A 27 -0.33 19.59 23.94
N ILE A 28 0.72 20.39 24.16
CA ILE A 28 2.06 20.13 23.61
C ILE A 28 2.01 19.43 22.23
N PHE A 29 1.59 20.16 21.20
CA PHE A 29 2.13 19.96 19.85
C PHE A 29 3.51 20.62 19.84
N PHE A 30 4.44 20.11 20.65
CA PHE A 30 5.84 20.27 20.29
C PHE A 30 5.98 19.49 18.99
N GLY A 31 6.24 20.21 17.90
CA GLY A 31 6.68 19.60 16.66
C GLY A 31 7.76 18.60 17.02
N GLN A 32 7.43 17.31 16.94
CA GLN A 32 8.43 16.26 17.02
C GLN A 32 9.47 16.66 15.99
N PRO A 33 10.78 16.65 16.32
CA PRO A 33 11.77 16.74 15.26
C PRO A 33 11.40 15.65 14.26
N SER A 34 11.12 16.04 13.02
CA SER A 34 11.10 15.08 11.93
C SER A 34 12.51 14.52 11.92
N HIS A 35 12.71 13.36 12.56
CA HIS A 35 13.86 12.54 12.29
C HIS A 35 13.80 12.36 10.78
N ALA A 36 14.71 13.04 10.06
CA ALA A 36 14.89 12.76 8.66
C ALA A 36 15.34 11.31 8.64
N ASP A 37 14.40 10.40 8.32
CA ASP A 37 14.70 8.98 8.27
C ASP A 37 15.90 8.82 7.36
N GLU A 38 17.03 8.40 7.94
CA GLU A 38 18.27 8.23 7.21
C GLU A 38 18.03 7.10 6.21
N THR A 39 17.92 7.45 4.93
CA THR A 39 17.63 6.48 3.89
C THR A 39 18.90 5.78 3.41
N VAL A 40 18.83 4.46 3.21
CA VAL A 40 19.87 3.69 2.50
C VAL A 40 19.98 4.10 1.03
N PHE A 41 18.93 4.71 0.47
CA PHE A 41 18.83 4.97 -0.95
C PHE A 41 19.47 6.31 -1.32
N TRP A 42 20.07 6.33 -2.51
CA TRP A 42 20.45 7.57 -3.14
C TRP A 42 19.18 8.35 -3.52
N VAL A 43 18.99 9.47 -2.84
CA VAL A 43 17.88 10.40 -3.04
C VAL A 43 18.41 11.79 -3.40
N ASP A 44 17.57 12.55 -4.08
CA ASP A 44 17.77 14.00 -4.18
C ASP A 44 17.65 14.64 -2.79
N SER A 45 18.67 15.39 -2.37
CA SER A 45 18.77 15.90 -0.98
C SER A 45 17.74 16.97 -0.63
N GLN A 46 17.13 17.62 -1.63
CA GLN A 46 16.14 18.67 -1.40
C GLN A 46 14.73 18.11 -1.38
N THR A 47 14.45 17.11 -2.22
CA THR A 47 13.10 16.58 -2.44
C THR A 47 12.87 15.20 -1.82
N GLY A 48 13.93 14.49 -1.42
CA GLY A 48 13.83 13.10 -0.95
C GLY A 48 13.47 12.09 -2.05
N VAL A 49 13.46 12.52 -3.31
CA VAL A 49 13.04 11.67 -4.45
C VAL A 49 14.14 10.67 -4.80
N ALA A 50 13.79 9.39 -4.78
CA ALA A 50 14.66 8.30 -5.20
C ALA A 50 14.94 8.34 -6.71
N MET A 51 16.13 7.88 -7.11
CA MET A 51 16.48 7.64 -8.51
C MET A 51 16.24 8.84 -9.45
N ALA A 52 16.34 10.08 -8.95
CA ALA A 52 16.00 11.29 -9.70
C ALA A 52 14.59 11.27 -10.35
N GLY A 53 13.66 10.53 -9.74
CA GLY A 53 12.27 10.37 -10.16
C GLY A 53 12.08 9.38 -11.31
N PHE A 54 13.05 8.51 -11.58
CA PHE A 54 12.86 7.38 -12.50
C PHE A 54 12.07 6.26 -11.83
N ASP A 55 11.22 5.61 -12.64
CA ASP A 55 10.42 4.49 -12.24
C ASP A 55 11.28 3.21 -12.18
N PRO A 56 11.49 2.62 -10.99
CA PRO A 56 12.33 1.43 -10.84
C PRO A 56 11.76 0.20 -11.56
N THR A 57 10.44 0.08 -11.71
CA THR A 57 9.82 -1.10 -12.33
C THR A 57 9.96 -1.07 -13.85
N SER A 58 10.07 0.13 -14.45
CA SER A 58 10.24 0.30 -15.89
C SER A 58 11.46 -0.43 -16.47
N TYR A 59 12.56 -0.49 -15.71
CA TYR A 59 13.78 -1.18 -16.12
C TYR A 59 13.57 -2.68 -16.35
N PHE A 60 12.64 -3.31 -15.63
CA PHE A 60 12.36 -4.74 -15.75
C PHE A 60 11.44 -5.06 -16.93
N LEU A 61 10.68 -4.06 -17.41
CA LEU A 61 9.75 -4.22 -18.54
C LEU A 61 10.43 -3.91 -19.87
N SER A 62 11.16 -2.79 -19.95
CA SER A 62 11.70 -2.25 -21.21
C SER A 62 13.23 -2.31 -21.30
N GLY A 63 13.92 -2.67 -20.21
CA GLY A 63 15.39 -2.59 -20.10
C GLY A 63 15.93 -1.16 -19.96
N ILE A 64 15.07 -0.14 -19.99
CA ILE A 64 15.43 1.27 -19.84
C ILE A 64 14.55 1.94 -18.80
N GLY A 65 15.13 2.94 -18.13
CA GLY A 65 14.40 3.73 -17.15
C GLY A 65 13.52 4.77 -17.82
N PHE A 66 12.26 4.87 -17.37
CA PHE A 66 11.41 6.00 -17.68
C PHE A 66 11.15 6.88 -16.46
N ARG A 67 10.84 8.16 -16.68
CA ARG A 67 10.47 9.08 -15.59
C ARG A 67 9.07 8.75 -15.07
N GLY A 68 8.95 8.66 -13.75
CA GLY A 68 7.67 8.63 -13.07
C GLY A 68 7.05 10.01 -12.88
N SER A 69 5.79 10.00 -12.48
CA SER A 69 4.95 11.17 -12.23
C SER A 69 4.82 11.44 -10.73
N ARG A 70 4.47 12.69 -10.37
CA ARG A 70 4.05 13.04 -8.99
C ARG A 70 2.68 12.46 -8.63
N GLU A 71 1.87 12.12 -9.64
CA GLU A 71 0.55 11.51 -9.45
C GLU A 71 0.66 10.08 -8.89
N TYR A 72 1.76 9.39 -9.19
CA TYR A 72 2.03 8.03 -8.73
C TYR A 72 3.27 8.03 -7.86
N GLU A 73 3.11 8.42 -6.59
CA GLU A 73 4.18 8.45 -5.59
C GLU A 73 3.95 7.41 -4.49
N TYR A 74 5.05 6.85 -3.99
CA TYR A 74 5.04 5.97 -2.82
C TYR A 74 6.22 6.30 -1.91
N TYR A 75 5.95 6.57 -0.64
CA TYR A 75 6.99 6.77 0.37
C TYR A 75 7.39 5.43 0.98
N TRP A 76 8.66 5.06 0.83
CA TRP A 76 9.18 3.80 1.35
C TRP A 76 10.66 3.90 1.71
N LYS A 77 10.99 3.49 2.95
CA LYS A 77 12.35 3.51 3.54
C LYS A 77 13.06 4.87 3.40
N GLY A 78 12.39 5.92 3.85
CA GLY A 78 12.96 7.27 3.85
C GLY A 78 13.01 7.96 2.49
N ALA A 79 12.48 7.35 1.42
CA ALA A 79 12.56 7.86 0.06
C ALA A 79 11.19 7.96 -0.64
N VAL A 80 11.03 8.98 -1.48
CA VAL A 80 9.85 9.16 -2.35
C VAL A 80 10.13 8.53 -3.71
N TRP A 81 9.37 7.47 -4.03
CA TRP A 81 9.45 6.74 -5.29
C TRP A 81 8.37 7.25 -6.25
N ARG A 82 8.70 7.36 -7.55
CA ARG A 82 7.77 7.82 -8.58
C ARG A 82 7.58 6.75 -9.64
N PHE A 83 6.36 6.64 -10.15
CA PHE A 83 5.99 5.62 -11.15
C PHE A 83 5.34 6.25 -12.38
N GLN A 84 5.44 5.59 -13.53
CA GLN A 84 4.81 6.05 -14.76
C GLN A 84 3.28 5.95 -14.72
N ASN A 85 2.76 4.96 -14.02
CA ASN A 85 1.35 4.65 -13.94
C ASN A 85 1.04 3.89 -12.63
N GLU A 86 -0.24 3.73 -12.34
CA GLU A 86 -0.73 3.05 -11.14
C GLU A 86 -0.28 1.58 -11.07
N GLY A 87 -0.26 0.86 -12.18
CA GLY A 87 0.19 -0.54 -12.22
C GLY A 87 1.64 -0.70 -11.73
N ASN A 88 2.53 0.17 -12.18
CA ASN A 88 3.94 0.20 -11.76
C ASN A 88 4.08 0.50 -10.25
N LEU A 89 3.25 1.43 -9.73
CA LEU A 89 3.19 1.71 -8.29
C LEU A 89 2.76 0.47 -7.50
N LEU A 90 1.70 -0.22 -7.95
CA LEU A 90 1.13 -1.36 -7.25
C LEU A 90 2.12 -2.54 -7.20
N VAL A 91 2.80 -2.86 -8.30
CA VAL A 91 3.80 -3.95 -8.30
C VAL A 91 5.02 -3.61 -7.44
N PHE A 92 5.47 -2.35 -7.45
CA PHE A 92 6.54 -1.93 -6.55
C PHE A 92 6.13 -2.05 -5.10
N ARG A 93 4.94 -1.56 -4.74
CA ARG A 93 4.42 -1.65 -3.37
C ARG A 93 4.27 -3.09 -2.89
N GLY A 94 3.88 -4.02 -3.78
CA GLY A 94 3.76 -5.43 -3.46
C GLY A 94 5.11 -6.16 -3.31
N SER A 95 6.18 -5.67 -3.93
CA SER A 95 7.50 -6.31 -3.88
C SER A 95 8.66 -5.33 -4.02
N PRO A 96 8.83 -4.37 -3.09
CA PRO A 96 9.75 -3.26 -3.28
C PRO A 96 11.22 -3.70 -3.30
N LEU A 97 11.57 -4.79 -2.61
CA LEU A 97 12.92 -5.37 -2.62
C LEU A 97 13.34 -5.94 -3.99
N THR A 98 12.37 -6.33 -4.84
CA THR A 98 12.62 -6.82 -6.20
C THR A 98 12.99 -5.69 -7.13
N TYR A 99 12.27 -4.58 -7.04
CA TYR A 99 12.38 -3.49 -8.00
C TYR A 99 13.37 -2.40 -7.56
N ALA A 100 13.57 -2.22 -6.26
CA ALA A 100 14.52 -1.24 -5.76
C ALA A 100 15.95 -1.58 -6.20
N PRO A 101 16.76 -0.58 -6.58
CA PRO A 101 18.11 -0.80 -7.02
C PRO A 101 18.98 -1.34 -5.88
N GLN A 102 19.91 -2.21 -6.24
CA GLN A 102 20.92 -2.74 -5.34
C GLN A 102 21.84 -1.63 -4.83
N PHE A 103 22.42 -1.86 -3.66
CA PHE A 103 23.41 -0.96 -3.06
C PHE A 103 22.86 0.46 -2.84
N GLY A 104 21.58 0.55 -2.47
CA GLY A 104 20.88 1.82 -2.31
C GLY A 104 20.77 2.64 -3.60
N GLY A 105 21.00 2.06 -4.77
CA GLY A 105 21.07 2.81 -6.03
C GLY A 105 22.38 3.54 -6.25
N HIS A 106 23.40 3.36 -5.41
CA HIS A 106 24.75 3.82 -5.73
C HIS A 106 25.36 3.02 -6.87
N GLY A 107 26.29 3.62 -7.62
CA GLY A 107 26.91 3.00 -8.79
C GLY A 107 27.57 1.65 -8.48
N ALA A 108 27.07 0.55 -9.05
CA ALA A 108 27.48 -0.82 -8.66
C ALA A 108 28.97 -1.11 -8.90
N THR A 109 29.53 -0.67 -10.04
CA THR A 109 30.97 -0.80 -10.35
C THR A 109 31.84 -0.02 -9.35
N LYS A 110 31.36 1.13 -8.86
CA LYS A 110 32.07 1.92 -7.83
C LYS A 110 31.85 1.37 -6.44
N MET A 111 30.70 0.77 -6.16
CA MET A 111 30.45 0.02 -4.93
C MET A 111 31.43 -1.16 -4.80
N ALA A 112 31.77 -1.85 -5.90
CA ALA A 112 32.81 -2.87 -5.91
C ALA A 112 34.23 -2.35 -5.59
N ALA A 113 34.44 -1.04 -5.68
CA ALA A 113 35.67 -0.35 -5.26
C ALA A 113 35.50 0.36 -3.90
N ASN A 114 34.45 0.03 -3.13
CA ASN A 114 34.11 0.62 -1.83
C ASN A 114 33.81 2.14 -1.88
N LEU A 115 33.27 2.62 -3.01
CA LEU A 115 32.94 4.02 -3.23
C LEU A 115 31.43 4.20 -3.45
N LYS A 116 30.80 5.06 -2.64
CA LYS A 116 29.43 5.56 -2.89
C LYS A 116 29.49 6.67 -3.93
N VAL A 117 28.98 6.40 -5.12
CA VAL A 117 28.92 7.38 -6.21
C VAL A 117 27.47 7.47 -6.69
N SER A 118 26.99 8.70 -6.89
CA SER A 118 25.67 8.96 -7.46
C SER A 118 25.54 8.29 -8.83
N PRO A 119 24.48 7.52 -9.08
CA PRO A 119 24.25 6.93 -10.39
C PRO A 119 23.82 7.98 -11.42
N ASN A 120 23.84 7.59 -12.68
CA ASN A 120 22.99 8.18 -13.69
C ASN A 120 21.93 7.13 -14.05
N PRO A 121 20.63 7.37 -13.76
CA PRO A 121 19.58 6.39 -14.01
C PRO A 121 19.46 5.93 -15.47
N LYS A 122 20.08 6.61 -16.43
CA LYS A 122 20.16 6.17 -17.83
C LYS A 122 21.11 4.99 -18.05
N TYR A 123 22.02 4.73 -17.12
CA TYR A 123 22.95 3.61 -17.18
C TYR A 123 22.56 2.60 -16.10
N SER A 124 21.98 1.50 -16.56
CA SER A 124 21.41 0.46 -15.73
C SER A 124 21.62 -0.90 -16.34
N ASP A 125 21.47 -1.92 -15.51
CA ASP A 125 21.38 -3.31 -15.95
C ASP A 125 20.45 -4.06 -15.00
N VAL A 126 19.65 -4.97 -15.53
CA VAL A 126 18.88 -5.93 -14.74
C VAL A 126 19.58 -7.26 -14.86
N TYR A 127 20.24 -7.69 -13.77
CA TYR A 127 21.02 -8.91 -13.73
C TYR A 127 20.55 -9.78 -12.57
N GLU A 128 20.22 -11.04 -12.85
CA GLU A 128 19.64 -11.97 -11.86
C GLU A 128 18.40 -11.40 -11.15
N ASN A 129 17.49 -10.79 -11.91
CA ASN A 129 16.26 -10.13 -11.43
C ASN A 129 16.52 -9.02 -10.40
N ARG A 130 17.68 -8.36 -10.47
CA ARG A 130 18.02 -7.22 -9.61
C ARG A 130 18.47 -6.04 -10.47
N LEU A 131 18.04 -4.85 -10.08
CA LEU A 131 18.40 -3.60 -10.75
C LEU A 131 19.73 -3.07 -10.21
N TYR A 132 20.66 -2.80 -11.12
CA TYR A 132 21.94 -2.14 -10.84
C TYR A 132 22.02 -0.84 -11.63
N LEU A 133 22.52 0.21 -10.98
CA LEU A 133 22.72 1.52 -11.60
C LEU A 133 24.22 1.83 -11.71
N PHE A 134 24.56 2.69 -12.68
CA PHE A 134 25.94 3.05 -12.98
C PHE A 134 26.08 4.56 -13.14
N HIS A 135 27.25 5.09 -12.77
CA HIS A 135 27.52 6.52 -12.90
C HIS A 135 27.75 6.93 -14.38
N SER A 136 28.35 6.04 -15.19
CA SER A 136 28.68 6.33 -16.58
C SER A 136 28.54 5.10 -17.48
N LYS A 137 28.44 5.33 -18.79
CA LYS A 137 28.46 4.31 -19.84
C LYS A 137 29.69 3.40 -19.73
N GLN A 138 30.88 3.96 -19.49
CA GLN A 138 32.11 3.19 -19.33
C GLN A 138 32.01 2.19 -18.17
N LEU A 139 31.46 2.60 -17.03
CA LEU A 139 31.34 1.72 -15.86
C LEU A 139 30.29 0.62 -16.06
N LEU A 140 29.26 0.89 -16.86
CA LEU A 140 28.31 -0.12 -17.33
C LEU A 140 28.98 -1.11 -18.30
N ASP A 141 29.85 -0.64 -19.18
CA ASP A 141 30.59 -1.50 -20.11
C ASP A 141 31.58 -2.40 -19.36
N ASP A 142 32.33 -1.85 -18.40
CA ASP A 142 33.19 -2.63 -17.50
C ASP A 142 32.39 -3.69 -16.76
N TRP A 143 31.22 -3.31 -16.21
CA TRP A 143 30.28 -4.22 -15.57
C TRP A 143 29.87 -5.36 -16.51
N ASN A 144 29.48 -5.04 -17.73
CA ASN A 144 29.03 -6.03 -18.70
C ASN A 144 30.09 -7.09 -19.03
N ASN A 145 31.37 -6.73 -18.97
CA ASN A 145 32.49 -7.64 -19.18
C ASN A 145 32.79 -8.55 -17.97
N SER A 146 32.29 -8.23 -16.77
CA SER A 146 32.69 -8.91 -15.52
C SER A 146 31.63 -8.88 -14.41
N LYS A 147 30.35 -9.02 -14.76
CA LYS A 147 29.19 -8.86 -13.86
C LYS A 147 29.35 -9.58 -12.52
N ARG A 148 29.58 -10.91 -12.56
CA ARG A 148 29.72 -11.75 -11.35
C ARG A 148 30.82 -11.25 -10.40
N LYS A 149 31.96 -10.81 -10.95
CA LYS A 149 33.07 -10.26 -10.15
C LYS A 149 32.63 -8.98 -9.45
N PHE A 150 32.01 -8.06 -10.19
CA PHE A 150 31.53 -6.80 -9.63
C PHE A 150 30.43 -7.00 -8.58
N VAL A 151 29.46 -7.88 -8.83
CA VAL A 151 28.42 -8.24 -7.84
C VAL A 151 29.06 -8.69 -6.53
N LYS A 152 29.94 -9.71 -6.58
CA LYS A 152 30.58 -10.26 -5.38
C LYS A 152 31.35 -9.19 -4.60
N SER A 153 32.18 -8.39 -5.29
CA SER A 153 32.95 -7.33 -4.64
C SER A 153 32.07 -6.22 -4.08
N ALA A 154 31.04 -5.80 -4.82
CA ALA A 154 30.11 -4.77 -4.36
C ALA A 154 29.30 -5.21 -3.14
N GLN A 155 28.86 -6.47 -3.09
CA GLN A 155 28.15 -7.03 -1.93
C GLN A 155 29.01 -7.02 -0.67
N VAL A 156 30.27 -7.45 -0.76
CA VAL A 156 31.21 -7.43 0.37
C VAL A 156 31.43 -6.01 0.86
N ASN A 157 31.66 -5.06 -0.05
CA ASN A 157 31.88 -3.67 0.34
C ASN A 157 30.61 -3.02 0.90
N TRP A 158 29.45 -3.31 0.32
CA TRP A 158 28.16 -2.81 0.78
C TRP A 158 27.88 -3.22 2.23
N LEU A 159 28.17 -4.47 2.60
CA LEU A 159 28.13 -4.95 3.98
C LEU A 159 29.06 -4.18 4.92
N ASN A 160 30.27 -3.85 4.44
CA ASN A 160 31.30 -3.18 5.24
C ASN A 160 31.08 -1.66 5.38
N LEU A 161 30.30 -1.05 4.49
CA LEU A 161 29.98 0.39 4.53
C LEU A 161 28.95 0.77 5.60
N ASN A 162 28.39 -0.20 6.34
CA ASN A 162 27.45 0.02 7.44
C ASN A 162 28.13 0.64 8.67
N TYR A 163 28.64 1.86 8.52
CA TYR A 163 29.35 2.58 9.56
C TYR A 163 28.42 3.22 10.60
N PHE A 164 27.16 3.57 10.27
CA PHE A 164 26.18 4.05 11.25
C PHE A 164 24.75 3.78 10.78
N GLY A 165 23.93 3.22 11.67
CA GLY A 165 22.49 3.53 11.78
C GLY A 165 21.49 2.96 10.77
N ILE A 166 21.87 2.60 9.54
CA ILE A 166 20.86 2.24 8.53
C ILE A 166 20.57 0.73 8.54
N GLU A 167 19.28 0.38 8.68
CA GLU A 167 18.72 -0.96 8.90
C GLU A 167 19.57 -2.12 8.36
N LYS A 168 20.31 -2.77 9.26
CA LYS A 168 21.11 -3.96 8.96
C LYS A 168 20.30 -5.04 8.23
N ASN A 169 19.03 -5.16 8.59
CA ASN A 169 18.07 -6.08 7.98
C ASN A 169 17.88 -5.81 6.49
N PHE A 170 17.83 -4.56 6.04
CA PHE A 170 17.65 -4.26 4.62
C PHE A 170 18.87 -4.65 3.77
N VAL A 171 20.07 -4.43 4.31
CA VAL A 171 21.31 -4.84 3.64
C VAL A 171 21.35 -6.36 3.49
N GLU A 172 20.99 -7.08 4.56
CA GLU A 172 20.87 -8.55 4.54
C GLU A 172 19.76 -9.02 3.59
N ASP A 173 18.62 -8.33 3.52
CA ASP A 173 17.51 -8.64 2.64
C ASP A 173 17.88 -8.53 1.15
N GLN A 174 18.62 -7.48 0.75
CA GLN A 174 19.10 -7.36 -0.63
C GLN A 174 20.08 -8.49 -1.02
N LEU A 175 20.78 -9.09 -0.04
CA LEU A 175 21.74 -10.17 -0.27
C LEU A 175 21.08 -11.56 -0.30
N ASN A 176 20.04 -11.77 0.52
CA ASN A 176 19.31 -13.04 0.62
C ASN A 176 18.10 -13.10 -0.34
N PHE A 177 18.20 -12.42 -1.48
CA PHE A 177 17.10 -12.24 -2.43
C PHE A 177 16.42 -13.55 -2.86
N ALA A 178 17.16 -14.65 -3.03
CA ALA A 178 16.56 -15.93 -3.43
C ALA A 178 15.57 -16.47 -2.38
N GLU A 179 15.89 -16.30 -1.09
CA GLU A 179 15.03 -16.69 0.01
C GLU A 179 13.81 -15.75 0.13
N ILE A 180 14.03 -14.45 -0.06
CA ILE A 180 12.97 -13.44 0.03
C ILE A 180 12.04 -13.48 -1.19
N ALA A 181 12.56 -13.72 -2.39
CA ALA A 181 11.74 -13.87 -3.59
C ALA A 181 10.80 -15.06 -3.47
N ALA A 182 11.23 -16.17 -2.84
CA ALA A 182 10.37 -17.30 -2.54
C ALA A 182 9.27 -16.91 -1.53
N LYS A 183 9.62 -16.24 -0.43
CA LYS A 183 8.65 -15.75 0.57
C LYS A 183 7.66 -14.73 -0.01
N ASN A 184 8.12 -13.83 -0.86
CA ASN A 184 7.28 -12.83 -1.51
C ASN A 184 6.38 -13.46 -2.58
N ALA A 185 6.84 -14.49 -3.30
CA ALA A 185 6.01 -15.23 -4.24
C ALA A 185 4.86 -15.95 -3.49
N GLU A 186 5.14 -16.54 -2.33
CA GLU A 186 4.10 -17.10 -1.46
C GLU A 186 3.12 -16.01 -0.98
N ALA A 187 3.61 -14.86 -0.54
CA ALA A 187 2.78 -13.75 -0.10
C ALA A 187 1.92 -13.15 -1.23
N LEU A 188 2.47 -13.05 -2.45
CA LEU A 188 1.73 -12.61 -3.64
C LEU A 188 0.66 -13.62 -4.06
N LEU A 189 0.97 -14.92 -4.02
CA LEU A 189 -0.03 -15.98 -4.26
C LEU A 189 -1.15 -15.94 -3.22
N GLN A 190 -0.83 -15.66 -1.95
CA GLN A 190 -1.83 -15.49 -0.90
C GLN A 190 -2.68 -14.23 -1.12
N ALA A 191 -2.07 -13.12 -1.50
CA ALA A 191 -2.77 -11.86 -1.80
C ALA A 191 -3.69 -12.00 -3.02
N ASP A 192 -3.23 -12.65 -4.08
CA ASP A 192 -4.04 -12.95 -5.26
C ASP A 192 -5.20 -13.89 -4.91
N ALA A 193 -4.96 -14.89 -4.06
CA ALA A 193 -6.02 -15.78 -3.58
C ALA A 193 -7.09 -15.03 -2.76
N ILE A 194 -6.68 -14.09 -1.91
CA ILE A 194 -7.60 -13.23 -1.15
C ILE A 194 -8.41 -12.34 -2.10
N LEU A 195 -7.76 -11.65 -3.04
CA LEU A 195 -8.42 -10.78 -4.00
C LEU A 195 -9.39 -11.56 -4.92
N MET A 196 -9.01 -12.75 -5.36
CA MET A 196 -9.88 -13.65 -6.12
C MET A 196 -11.09 -14.10 -5.29
N ALA A 197 -10.89 -14.41 -4.01
CA ALA A 197 -11.97 -14.78 -3.10
C ALA A 197 -12.93 -13.61 -2.87
N GLU A 198 -12.43 -12.39 -2.69
CA GLU A 198 -13.25 -11.18 -2.58
C GLU A 198 -14.06 -10.92 -3.85
N ASN A 199 -13.44 -11.03 -5.02
CA ASN A 199 -14.14 -10.87 -6.30
C ASN A 199 -15.20 -11.96 -6.53
N GLN A 200 -14.93 -13.21 -6.12
CA GLN A 200 -15.92 -14.29 -6.17
C GLN A 200 -17.08 -14.05 -5.21
N ALA A 201 -16.82 -13.54 -4.00
CA ALA A 201 -17.85 -13.17 -3.04
C ALA A 201 -18.73 -12.04 -3.57
N GLN A 202 -18.14 -11.02 -4.21
CA GLN A 202 -18.90 -9.96 -4.87
C GLN A 202 -19.74 -10.47 -6.03
N LEU A 203 -19.21 -11.39 -6.84
CA LEU A 203 -19.96 -12.00 -7.94
C LEU A 203 -21.12 -12.88 -7.43
N ALA A 204 -20.94 -13.58 -6.31
CA ALA A 204 -22.00 -14.35 -5.67
C ALA A 204 -23.12 -13.41 -5.18
N LEU A 205 -22.77 -12.32 -4.49
CA LEU A 205 -23.72 -11.30 -4.05
C LEU A 205 -24.50 -10.70 -5.23
N GLN A 206 -23.83 -10.40 -6.35
CA GLN A 206 -24.48 -9.87 -7.55
C GLN A 206 -25.43 -10.90 -8.19
N LYS A 207 -25.09 -12.19 -8.16
CA LYS A 207 -25.97 -13.25 -8.65
C LYS A 207 -27.21 -13.38 -7.77
N ASP A 208 -27.04 -13.38 -6.46
CA ASP A 208 -28.15 -13.48 -5.52
C ASP A 208 -29.12 -12.29 -5.66
N LEU A 209 -28.60 -11.05 -5.73
CA LEU A 209 -29.43 -9.86 -6.01
C LEU A 209 -30.18 -9.96 -7.34
N LYS A 210 -29.53 -10.50 -8.38
CA LYS A 210 -30.17 -10.65 -9.69
C LYS A 210 -31.25 -11.73 -9.67
N THR A 211 -31.05 -12.81 -8.91
CA THR A 211 -32.05 -13.87 -8.71
C THR A 211 -33.25 -13.37 -7.93
N GLU A 212 -33.05 -12.62 -6.84
CA GLU A 212 -34.13 -11.97 -6.08
C GLU A 212 -34.95 -11.03 -6.98
N MET A 213 -34.28 -10.17 -7.76
CA MET A 213 -34.95 -9.28 -8.71
C MET A 213 -35.76 -10.04 -9.77
N THR A 214 -35.26 -11.19 -10.25
CA THR A 214 -35.98 -12.02 -11.23
C THR A 214 -37.23 -12.67 -10.60
N ILE A 215 -37.16 -13.08 -9.34
CA ILE A 215 -38.31 -13.64 -8.60
C ILE A 215 -39.39 -12.57 -8.41
N ASP A 216 -39.02 -11.35 -8.05
CA ASP A 216 -39.95 -10.23 -7.92
C ASP A 216 -40.63 -9.90 -9.26
N GLU A 217 -39.87 -9.88 -10.37
CA GLU A 217 -40.42 -9.68 -11.72
C GLU A 217 -41.42 -10.78 -12.12
N MET A 218 -41.12 -12.04 -11.78
CA MET A 218 -42.02 -13.17 -12.04
C MET A 218 -43.29 -13.11 -11.17
N ALA A 219 -43.18 -12.73 -9.91
CA ALA A 219 -44.31 -12.58 -9.00
C ALA A 219 -45.26 -11.46 -9.46
N ILE A 220 -44.70 -10.36 -10.00
CA ILE A 220 -45.49 -9.28 -10.61
C ILE A 220 -46.23 -9.81 -11.85
N ALA A 221 -45.55 -10.54 -12.73
CA ALA A 221 -46.16 -11.09 -13.95
C ALA A 221 -47.28 -12.11 -13.64
N GLU A 222 -47.11 -12.95 -12.61
CA GLU A 222 -48.14 -13.87 -12.16
C GLU A 222 -49.36 -13.14 -11.56
N ALA A 223 -49.12 -12.09 -10.76
CA ALA A 223 -50.19 -11.25 -10.23
C ALA A 223 -50.96 -10.51 -11.35
N GLU A 224 -50.28 -10.01 -12.38
CA GLU A 224 -50.90 -9.40 -13.56
C GLU A 224 -51.72 -10.43 -14.36
N ALA A 225 -51.21 -11.65 -14.53
CA ALA A 225 -51.91 -12.73 -15.22
C ALA A 225 -53.19 -13.18 -14.47
N GLU A 226 -53.15 -13.22 -13.14
CA GLU A 226 -54.32 -13.58 -12.32
C GLU A 226 -55.36 -12.45 -12.32
N GLN A 227 -54.95 -11.18 -12.29
CA GLN A 227 -55.89 -10.05 -12.45
C GLN A 227 -56.59 -10.08 -13.82
N ALA A 228 -55.89 -10.45 -14.88
CA ALA A 228 -56.47 -10.63 -16.21
C ALA A 228 -57.49 -11.77 -16.26
N ARG A 229 -57.23 -12.90 -15.58
CA ARG A 229 -58.18 -14.03 -15.45
C ARG A 229 -59.46 -13.65 -14.72
N LEU A 230 -59.36 -12.79 -13.71
CA LEU A 230 -60.49 -12.29 -12.93
C LEU A 230 -61.26 -11.15 -13.63
N GLY A 231 -60.84 -10.74 -14.83
CA GLY A 231 -61.51 -9.70 -15.62
C GLY A 231 -61.36 -8.28 -15.06
N ILE A 232 -60.39 -8.05 -14.16
CA ILE A 232 -60.14 -6.76 -13.54
C ILE A 232 -59.21 -5.94 -14.44
N ASN A 233 -59.76 -5.32 -15.49
CA ASN A 233 -58.98 -4.41 -16.36
C ASN A 233 -58.90 -3.00 -15.74
N GLY A 234 -57.97 -2.82 -14.81
CA GLY A 234 -57.60 -1.51 -14.26
C GLY A 234 -56.13 -1.21 -14.56
N SER A 235 -55.87 -0.20 -15.39
CA SER A 235 -54.53 0.31 -15.69
C SER A 235 -53.79 0.69 -14.40
N LEU A 236 -52.83 -0.12 -13.96
CA LEU A 236 -51.90 0.26 -12.90
C LEU A 236 -50.90 1.28 -13.46
N ASN A 237 -51.23 2.56 -13.29
CA ASN A 237 -50.29 3.64 -13.56
C ASN A 237 -49.02 3.48 -12.71
N SER A 238 -47.88 3.91 -13.25
CA SER A 238 -46.52 3.67 -12.74
C SER A 238 -46.29 3.97 -11.25
N ALA A 239 -47.11 4.83 -10.63
CA ALA A 239 -47.06 5.10 -9.18
C ALA A 239 -47.47 3.90 -8.30
N SER A 240 -48.35 3.02 -8.78
CA SER A 240 -48.78 1.82 -8.05
C SER A 240 -47.74 0.69 -8.09
N ARG A 241 -46.79 0.73 -9.03
CA ARG A 241 -45.70 -0.26 -9.18
C ARG A 241 -44.70 -0.24 -8.02
N MET A 242 -44.53 0.89 -7.34
CA MET A 242 -43.63 1.01 -6.17
C MET A 242 -44.28 0.61 -4.83
N GLY A 243 -45.62 0.61 -4.74
CA GLY A 243 -46.33 0.33 -3.47
C GLY A 243 -46.49 -1.16 -3.14
N ALA A 244 -46.55 -2.04 -4.16
CA ALA A 244 -46.71 -3.48 -3.96
C ALA A 244 -45.42 -4.16 -3.49
N ALA A 245 -44.26 -3.72 -4.00
CA ALA A 245 -42.95 -4.20 -3.57
C ALA A 245 -42.66 -3.87 -2.08
N GLY A 246 -43.18 -2.74 -1.58
CA GLY A 246 -42.99 -2.32 -0.18
C GLY A 246 -43.78 -3.12 0.87
N LYS A 247 -44.80 -3.90 0.48
CA LYS A 247 -45.60 -4.71 1.43
C LYS A 247 -45.08 -6.14 1.63
N TYR A 248 -44.37 -6.71 0.65
CA TYR A 248 -43.79 -8.06 0.79
C TYR A 248 -42.53 -8.10 1.67
N PHE A 249 -41.81 -6.98 1.81
CA PHE A 249 -40.59 -6.91 2.62
C PHE A 249 -40.81 -6.85 4.15
N LYS A 250 -42.06 -6.77 4.63
CA LYS A 250 -42.35 -6.59 6.07
C LYS A 250 -42.61 -7.90 6.83
N ASP A 251 -42.71 -9.03 6.13
CA ASP A 251 -43.14 -10.32 6.71
C ASP A 251 -42.07 -11.43 6.71
N GLN A 252 -40.83 -11.14 6.28
CA GLN A 252 -39.74 -12.14 6.25
C GLN A 252 -38.47 -11.71 7.03
N ARG A 253 -38.64 -11.11 8.20
CA ARG A 253 -37.55 -10.98 9.19
C ARG A 253 -37.60 -12.08 10.23
#